data_AF-A0A2H0SEV2-F1
#
_entry.id   AF-A0A2H0SEV2-F1
#
_cell.length_a   1.000
_cell.length_b   1.000
_cell.length_c   1.000
_cell.angle_alpha   90.00
_cell.angle_beta   90.00
_cell.angle_gamma   90.00
#
_symmetry.space_group_name_H-M   'P 1'
#
loop_
_entity.id
_entity.type
_entity.pdbx_description
1 polymer ?
#
loop_
_entity_poly.entity_id
_entity_poly.type
_entity_poly.pdbx_seq_one_letter_code
_entity_poly.pdbx_strand_id
1 'polypeptide(L)'
;MAEDQSAHRKDLEQKVISSDIARSKWGQILGFVIAVAGLVVSAIISIYGNAIAGGIIGVGTLASLVGVFMYGSTTRSKEREVKKSEE
;
A
#
# COMPACT_ATOMS: atom_id res chain seq x y z
N MET A 1 40.19 -6.44 -0.73
CA MET A 1 39.59 -7.78 -0.52
C MET A 1 38.44 -7.79 0.51
N ALA A 2 38.66 -7.44 1.80
CA ALA A 2 37.55 -7.28 2.77
C ALA A 2 36.70 -6.02 2.51
N GLU A 3 37.34 -4.94 2.06
CA GLU A 3 36.66 -3.68 1.67
C GLU A 3 35.82 -3.85 0.39
N ASP A 4 36.28 -4.61 -0.60
CA ASP A 4 35.52 -4.90 -1.83
C ASP A 4 34.24 -5.70 -1.56
N GLN A 5 34.34 -6.71 -0.69
CA GLN A 5 33.17 -7.48 -0.22
C GLN A 5 32.19 -6.60 0.56
N SER A 6 32.70 -5.69 1.38
CA SER A 6 31.87 -4.74 2.14
C SER A 6 31.19 -3.72 1.22
N ALA A 7 31.89 -3.21 0.21
CA ALA A 7 31.33 -2.31 -0.80
C ALA A 7 30.24 -3.00 -1.63
N HIS A 8 30.46 -4.25 -2.03
CA HIS A 8 29.47 -5.04 -2.76
C HIS A 8 28.20 -5.29 -1.93
N ARG A 9 28.34 -5.65 -0.65
CA ARG A 9 27.20 -5.82 0.27
C ARG A 9 26.40 -4.52 0.42
N LYS A 10 27.09 -3.39 0.55
CA LYS A 10 26.46 -2.07 0.68
C LYS A 10 25.69 -1.65 -0.57
N ASP A 11 26.20 -1.96 -1.76
CA ASP A 11 25.50 -1.73 -3.03
C ASP A 11 24.19 -2.53 -3.11
N LEU A 12 24.24 -3.81 -2.75
CA LEU A 12 23.04 -4.67 -2.72
C LEU A 12 22.01 -4.17 -1.71
N GLU A 13 22.43 -3.80 -0.49
CA GLU A 13 21.54 -3.23 0.52
C GLU A 13 20.87 -1.93 0.02
N GLN A 14 21.64 -1.06 -0.63
CA GLN A 14 21.12 0.20 -1.17
C GLN A 14 20.13 -0.02 -2.32
N LYS A 15 20.40 -1.01 -3.18
CA LYS A 15 19.48 -1.41 -4.26
C LYS A 15 18.17 -2.00 -3.74
N VAL A 16 18.24 -2.80 -2.67
CA VAL A 16 17.05 -3.33 -1.99
C VAL A 16 16.23 -2.21 -1.37
N ILE A 17 16.85 -1.32 -0.60
CA ILE A 17 16.17 -0.20 0.07
C ILE A 17 15.49 0.71 -0.96
N SER A 18 16.19 1.08 -2.04
CA SER A 18 15.62 1.94 -3.08
C SER A 18 14.45 1.27 -3.82
N SER A 19 14.56 -0.02 -4.12
CA SER A 19 13.47 -0.79 -4.72
C SER A 19 12.25 -0.91 -3.80
N ASP A 20 12.46 -1.10 -2.50
CA ASP A 20 11.40 -1.18 -1.49
C ASP A 20 10.64 0.15 -1.35
N ILE A 21 11.39 1.27 -1.31
CA ILE A 21 10.82 2.62 -1.30
C ILE A 21 9.99 2.85 -2.57
N ALA A 22 10.53 2.53 -3.75
CA ALA A 22 9.81 2.70 -5.01
C ALA A 22 8.52 1.88 -5.03
N ARG A 23 8.58 0.60 -4.64
CA ARG A 23 7.41 -0.28 -4.55
C ARG A 23 6.33 0.28 -3.63
N SER A 24 6.72 0.78 -2.45
CA SER A 24 5.80 1.41 -1.50
C SER A 24 5.11 2.64 -2.09
N LYS A 25 5.88 3.55 -2.72
CA LYS A 25 5.34 4.76 -3.37
C LYS A 25 4.36 4.42 -4.50
N TRP A 26 4.70 3.45 -5.35
CA TRP A 26 3.82 3.00 -6.44
C TRP A 26 2.54 2.37 -5.91
N GLY A 27 2.63 1.54 -4.87
CA GLY A 27 1.44 0.96 -4.21
C GLY A 27 0.49 2.04 -3.67
N GLN A 28 1.03 3.08 -3.03
CA GLN A 28 0.22 4.19 -2.51
C GLN A 28 -0.44 5.01 -3.62
N ILE A 29 0.28 5.28 -4.72
CA ILE A 29 -0.26 6.01 -5.87
C ILE A 29 -1.37 5.22 -6.55
N LEU A 30 -1.16 3.93 -6.81
CA LEU A 30 -2.17 3.07 -7.42
C LEU A 30 -3.41 2.93 -6.52
N GLY A 31 -3.21 2.76 -5.21
CA GLY A 31 -4.30 2.75 -4.23
C GLY A 31 -5.11 4.05 -4.22
N PHE A 32 -4.43 5.21 -4.31
CA PHE A 32 -5.10 6.52 -4.41
C PHE A 32 -5.93 6.65 -5.70
N VAL A 33 -5.38 6.23 -6.84
CA VAL A 33 -6.10 6.27 -8.13
C VAL A 33 -7.37 5.43 -8.09
N ILE A 34 -7.29 4.20 -7.55
CA ILE A 34 -8.44 3.30 -7.40
C ILE A 34 -9.49 3.91 -6.45
N ALA A 35 -9.05 4.49 -5.34
CA ALA A 35 -9.94 5.15 -4.38
C ALA A 35 -10.72 6.30 -5.03
N VAL A 36 -10.02 7.19 -5.74
CA VAL A 36 -10.65 8.31 -6.44
C VAL A 36 -11.61 7.81 -7.51
N ALA A 37 -11.21 6.83 -8.32
CA ALA A 37 -12.08 6.26 -9.36
C ALA A 37 -13.36 5.66 -8.75
N GLY A 38 -13.25 4.88 -7.67
CA GLY A 38 -14.41 4.28 -7.00
C GLY A 38 -15.35 5.32 -6.39
N LEU A 39 -14.81 6.39 -5.79
CA LEU A 39 -15.62 7.50 -5.27
C LEU A 39 -16.31 8.30 -6.38
N VAL A 40 -15.65 8.53 -7.51
CA VAL A 40 -16.26 9.19 -8.68
C VAL A 40 -17.41 8.34 -9.21
N VAL A 41 -17.22 7.02 -9.36
CA VAL A 41 -18.28 6.10 -9.79
C VAL A 41 -19.45 6.11 -8.79
N SER A 42 -19.16 6.03 -7.50
CA SER A 42 -20.17 6.13 -6.42
C SER A 42 -20.96 7.44 -6.52
N ALA A 43 -20.29 8.58 -6.73
CA ALA A 43 -20.93 9.88 -6.86
C ALA A 43 -21.83 9.96 -8.11
N ILE A 44 -21.37 9.48 -9.26
CA ILE A 44 -22.16 9.43 -10.50
C ILE A 44 -23.43 8.59 -10.30
N ILE A 45 -23.30 7.40 -9.70
CA ILE A 45 -24.45 6.52 -9.42
C ILE A 45 -25.42 7.17 -8.43
N SER A 46 -24.90 7.89 -7.44
CA SER A 46 -25.73 8.56 -6.44
C SER A 46 -26.53 9.74 -7.03
N ILE A 47 -25.94 10.48 -7.98
CA ILE A 47 -26.58 11.64 -8.62
C ILE A 47 -27.59 11.23 -9.69
N TYR A 48 -27.23 10.30 -10.58
CA TYR A 48 -28.04 9.95 -11.75
C TYR A 48 -28.90 8.69 -11.55
N GLY A 49 -28.61 7.91 -10.51
CA GLY A 49 -29.25 6.63 -10.26
C GLY A 49 -29.87 6.57 -8.87
N ASN A 50 -29.56 5.50 -8.16
CA ASN A 50 -30.11 5.25 -6.83
C ASN A 50 -29.08 5.64 -5.76
N ALA A 51 -29.44 6.62 -4.92
CA ALA A 51 -28.61 7.09 -3.82
C ALA A 51 -28.17 5.97 -2.85
N ILE A 52 -29.01 4.95 -2.63
CA ILE A 52 -28.68 3.79 -1.80
C ILE A 52 -27.58 2.95 -2.47
N ALA A 53 -27.70 2.68 -3.77
CA ALA A 53 -26.68 1.95 -4.52
C ALA A 53 -25.35 2.71 -4.57
N GLY A 54 -25.41 4.04 -4.78
CA GLY A 54 -24.24 4.92 -4.71
C GLY A 54 -23.58 4.90 -3.33
N GLY A 55 -24.38 4.94 -2.26
CA GLY A 55 -23.92 4.85 -0.88
C GLY A 55 -23.24 3.52 -0.55
N ILE A 56 -23.80 2.38 -0.97
CA ILE A 56 -23.20 1.05 -0.76
C ILE A 56 -21.83 0.97 -1.46
N ILE A 57 -21.73 1.44 -2.71
CA ILE A 57 -20.47 1.42 -3.45
C ILE A 57 -19.45 2.37 -2.81
N GLY A 58 -19.88 3.55 -2.34
CA GLY A 58 -19.00 4.51 -1.67
C GLY A 58 -18.43 3.94 -0.37
N VAL A 59 -19.29 3.41 0.49
CA VAL A 59 -18.87 2.76 1.75
C VAL A 59 -17.99 1.54 1.48
N GLY A 60 -18.36 0.71 0.51
CA GLY A 60 -17.56 -0.47 0.13
C GLY A 60 -16.16 -0.10 -0.38
N THR A 61 -16.06 0.97 -1.18
CA THR A 61 -14.78 1.49 -1.69
C THR A 61 -13.90 1.97 -0.53
N LEU A 62 -14.46 2.76 0.40
CA LEU A 62 -13.73 3.26 1.56
C LEU A 62 -13.31 2.13 2.52
N ALA A 63 -14.22 1.20 2.81
CA ALA A 63 -13.93 0.06 3.68
C ALA A 63 -12.84 -0.84 3.10
N SER A 64 -12.87 -1.09 1.78
CA SER A 64 -11.83 -1.84 1.08
C SER A 64 -10.47 -1.13 1.18
N LEU A 65 -10.44 0.18 0.94
CA LEU A 65 -9.22 0.96 1.00
C LEU A 65 -8.61 0.95 2.43
N VAL A 66 -9.43 1.20 3.44
CA VAL A 66 -9.02 1.11 4.85
C VAL A 66 -8.50 -0.28 5.17
N GLY A 67 -9.18 -1.32 4.72
CA GLY A 67 -8.76 -2.72 4.90
C GLY A 67 -7.38 -3.01 4.32
N VAL A 68 -7.11 -2.57 3.08
CA VAL A 68 -5.81 -2.76 2.43
C VAL A 68 -4.70 -2.01 3.17
N PHE A 69 -4.93 -0.76 3.57
CA PHE A 69 -3.93 0.02 4.31
C PHE A 69 -3.67 -0.53 5.72
N MET A 70 -4.71 -0.96 6.42
CA MET A 70 -4.59 -1.54 7.76
C MET A 70 -3.86 -2.89 7.70
N TYR A 71 -4.22 -3.75 6.76
CA TYR A 71 -3.55 -5.03 6.56
C TYR A 71 -2.08 -4.85 6.19
N GLY A 72 -1.78 -3.92 5.27
CA GLY A 72 -0.39 -3.56 4.93
C GLY A 72 0.41 -3.08 6.14
N SER A 73 -0.19 -2.26 7.01
CA SER A 73 0.45 -1.79 8.24
C SER A 73 0.69 -2.93 9.23
N THR A 74 -0.29 -3.81 9.45
CA THR A 74 -0.18 -4.94 10.37
C THR A 74 0.89 -5.94 9.92
N THR A 75 0.92 -6.31 8.64
CA THR A 75 1.94 -7.22 8.09
C THR A 75 3.34 -6.67 8.32
N ARG A 76 3.55 -5.38 8.07
CA ARG A 76 4.85 -4.74 8.26
C ARG A 76 5.28 -4.64 9.74
N SER A 77 4.33 -4.52 10.67
CA SER A 77 4.61 -4.63 12.10
C SER A 77 5.02 -6.04 12.49
N LYS A 78 4.28 -7.06 12.04
CA LYS A 78 4.61 -8.48 12.33
C LYS A 78 5.99 -8.87 11.81
N GLU A 79 6.35 -8.45 10.59
CA GLU A 79 7.69 -8.70 10.04
C GLU A 79 8.81 -8.09 10.90
N ARG A 80 8.57 -6.95 11.58
CA ARG A 80 9.54 -6.33 12.49
C ARG A 80 9.62 -7.06 13.83
N GLU A 81 8.50 -7.55 14.34
CA GLU A 81 8.45 -8.32 15.59
C GLU A 81 9.12 -9.68 15.45
N VAL A 82 8.91 -10.38 14.33
CA VAL A 82 9.59 -11.66 14.04
C VAL A 82 11.11 -11.47 13.98
N LYS A 83 11.60 -10.47 13.23
CA LYS A 83 13.04 -10.18 13.17
C LYS A 83 13.65 -9.90 14.54
N LYS A 84 12.94 -9.16 15.40
CA LYS A 84 13.40 -8.86 16.77
C LYS A 84 13.39 -10.08 17.70
N SER A 85 12.62 -11.11 17.38
CA SER A 85 12.53 -12.35 18.17
C SER A 85 13.61 -13.37 17.78
N GLU A 86 14.24 -13.20 16.62
CA GLU A 86 15.31 -14.05 16.08
C GLU A 86 16.73 -13.53 16.43
N GLU A 87 16.83 -12.29 16.95
CA GLU A 87 18.06 -11.66 17.48
C GLU A 87 18.23 -11.90 18.98
#